data_AF-A0A947ZB09-F1
#
_entry.id   AF-A0A947ZB09-F1
#
_cell.length_a   1.000
_cell.length_b   1.000
_cell.length_c   1.000
_cell.angle_alpha   90.00
_cell.angle_beta   90.00
_cell.angle_gamma   90.00
#
_symmetry.space_group_name_H-M   'P 1'
#
loop_
_entity.id
_entity.type
_entity.pdbx_description
1 polymer ?
#
loop_
_entity_poly.entity_id
_entity_poly.type
_entity_poly.pdbx_seq_one_letter_code
_entity_poly.pdbx_strand_id
1 'polypeptide(L)'
;AKLNAFKSINMPGTGNRPFGLTNKAGPGKDEGKAKNKEEYDEIKKDRRLKRDKRRYEKMDERILRLEQRLETLKNDSAKSAQAKRLEKSIERLKNRKVELQKRLKESGEIK
;
A
#
# COMPACT_ATOMS: atom_id res chain seq x y z
N ALA A 1 41.47 -30.42 -30.05
CA ALA A 1 41.36 -30.14 -28.61
C ALA A 1 41.24 -28.64 -28.40
N LYS A 2 40.25 -28.21 -27.58
CA LYS A 2 40.16 -26.94 -26.82
C LYS A 2 40.24 -25.62 -27.62
N LEU A 3 39.44 -24.57 -27.39
CA LEU A 3 38.25 -24.26 -26.62
C LEU A 3 37.74 -22.95 -27.25
N ASN A 4 36.45 -22.86 -27.52
CA ASN A 4 35.84 -21.76 -28.27
C ASN A 4 35.86 -20.44 -27.50
N ALA A 5 36.10 -19.38 -28.27
CA ALA A 5 35.95 -17.99 -27.90
C ALA A 5 34.59 -17.73 -27.23
N PHE A 6 34.64 -17.05 -26.08
CA PHE A 6 33.50 -16.42 -25.43
C PHE A 6 32.88 -15.40 -26.41
N LYS A 7 31.88 -15.82 -27.19
CA LYS A 7 30.95 -14.91 -27.85
C LYS A 7 29.96 -14.44 -26.80
N SER A 8 30.06 -13.14 -26.51
CA SER A 8 29.11 -12.32 -25.77
C SER A 8 27.67 -12.66 -26.12
N ILE A 9 26.96 -13.30 -25.19
CA ILE A 9 25.51 -13.36 -25.22
C ILE A 9 25.03 -11.98 -24.79
N ASN A 10 24.51 -11.23 -25.75
CA ASN A 10 23.77 -10.00 -25.50
C ASN A 10 22.43 -10.39 -24.84
N MET A 11 22.43 -10.58 -23.52
CA MET A 11 21.21 -10.79 -22.73
C MET A 11 20.54 -9.44 -22.47
N PRO A 12 19.34 -9.15 -23.01
CA PRO A 12 18.57 -8.02 -22.57
C PRO A 12 17.91 -8.38 -21.23
N GLY A 13 18.38 -7.77 -20.14
CA GLY A 13 17.62 -7.74 -18.89
C GLY A 13 18.21 -8.53 -17.74
N THR A 14 19.37 -8.11 -17.24
CA THR A 14 19.62 -8.13 -15.79
C THR A 14 20.28 -6.80 -15.43
N GLY A 15 19.48 -5.74 -15.47
CA GLY A 15 19.82 -4.48 -14.82
C GLY A 15 20.05 -4.76 -13.34
N ASN A 16 21.33 -4.90 -13.00
CA ASN A 16 21.85 -4.85 -11.65
C ASN A 16 21.37 -3.53 -11.04
N ARG A 17 20.21 -3.53 -10.38
CA ARG A 17 19.72 -2.33 -9.71
C ARG A 17 20.69 -2.08 -8.57
N PRO A 18 21.43 -0.96 -8.54
CA PRO A 18 22.19 -0.63 -7.35
C PRO A 18 21.20 -0.56 -6.18
N PHE A 19 21.48 -1.31 -5.12
CA PHE A 19 20.88 -1.10 -3.80
C PHE A 19 21.33 0.29 -3.34
N GLY A 20 20.65 1.31 -3.84
CA GLY A 20 21.03 2.69 -3.70
C GLY A 20 19.79 3.54 -3.84
N LEU A 21 19.18 3.83 -2.69
CA LEU A 21 18.39 5.04 -2.46
C LEU A 21 17.29 5.27 -3.51
N THR A 22 16.15 4.58 -3.35
CA THR A 22 14.90 5.17 -3.82
C THR A 22 14.60 6.38 -2.94
N ASN A 23 15.23 7.51 -3.25
CA ASN A 23 14.75 8.82 -2.86
C ASN A 23 13.43 9.05 -3.60
N LYS A 24 12.38 8.36 -3.16
CA LYS A 24 11.03 8.91 -3.30
C LYS A 24 11.08 10.17 -2.45
N ALA A 25 11.28 11.30 -3.11
CA ALA A 25 10.86 12.58 -2.57
C ALA A 25 9.43 12.38 -2.08
N GLY A 26 9.29 12.17 -0.75
CA GLY A 26 8.03 12.40 -0.07
C GLY A 26 7.62 13.85 -0.32
N PRO A 27 6.32 14.18 -0.21
CA PRO A 27 5.86 15.53 -0.51
C PRO A 27 6.73 16.54 0.24
N GLY A 28 7.30 17.47 -0.53
CA GLY A 28 8.15 18.56 -0.04
C GLY A 28 7.50 19.24 1.15
N LYS A 29 8.28 19.44 2.22
CA LYS A 29 8.97 20.72 2.46
C LYS A 29 7.94 21.85 2.47
N ASP A 30 7.32 22.03 3.63
CA ASP A 30 6.89 23.31 4.24
C ASP A 30 5.91 23.00 5.37
N GLU A 31 6.40 22.38 6.44
CA GLU A 31 5.66 22.32 7.69
C GLU A 31 6.66 22.56 8.82
N GLY A 32 6.32 23.54 9.67
CA GLY A 32 7.19 24.20 10.66
C GLY A 32 8.30 23.33 11.23
N LYS A 33 9.51 23.91 11.28
CA LYS A 33 10.63 23.32 12.02
C LYS A 33 10.19 23.20 13.48
N ALA A 34 9.81 22.00 13.91
CA ALA A 34 9.50 21.72 15.30
C ALA A 34 10.65 22.25 16.16
N LYS A 35 10.34 23.09 17.14
CA LYS A 35 11.31 23.76 17.99
C LYS A 35 11.82 22.82 19.09
N ASN A 36 11.08 21.77 19.40
CA ASN A 36 11.46 20.72 20.35
C ASN A 36 10.91 19.33 19.94
N LYS A 37 11.33 18.29 20.66
CA LYS A 37 10.95 16.89 20.40
C LYS A 37 9.44 16.64 20.57
N GLU A 38 8.81 17.32 21.51
CA GLU A 38 7.39 17.17 21.83
C GLU A 38 6.51 17.69 20.68
N GLU A 39 6.81 18.89 20.16
CA GLU A 39 6.14 19.48 19.00
C GLU A 39 6.30 18.60 17.76
N TYR A 40 7.47 17.99 17.57
CA TYR A 40 7.69 17.04 16.47
C TYR A 40 6.81 15.79 16.59
N ASP A 41 6.69 15.24 17.80
CA ASP A 41 5.87 14.05 18.05
C ASP A 41 4.36 14.35 17.88
N GLU A 42 3.92 15.55 18.24
CA GLU A 42 2.54 16.02 17.99
C GLU A 42 2.23 16.16 16.50
N ILE A 43 3.10 16.84 15.74
CA ILE A 43 2.97 16.97 14.28
C ILE A 43 2.94 15.58 13.63
N LYS A 44 3.77 14.65 14.10
CA LYS A 44 3.82 13.28 13.59
C LYS A 44 2.53 12.51 13.88
N LYS A 45 1.95 12.69 15.07
CA LYS A 45 0.65 12.12 15.45
C LYS A 45 -0.47 12.67 14.57
N ASP A 46 -0.56 13.98 14.40
CA ASP A 46 -1.55 14.63 13.54
C ASP A 46 -1.45 14.16 12.07
N ARG A 47 -0.24 14.12 11.51
CA ARG A 47 -0.01 13.58 10.15
C ARG A 47 -0.43 12.12 10.02
N ARG A 48 -0.23 11.32 11.07
CA ARG A 48 -0.64 9.91 11.07
C ARG A 48 -2.16 9.82 11.08
N LEU A 49 -2.80 10.64 11.89
CA LEU A 49 -4.24 10.70 12.02
C LEU A 49 -4.94 11.11 10.72
N LYS A 50 -4.46 12.21 10.09
CA LYS A 50 -4.92 12.64 8.76
C LYS A 50 -4.76 11.57 7.69
N ARG A 51 -3.68 10.78 7.73
CA ARG A 51 -3.45 9.67 6.79
C ARG A 51 -4.41 8.51 7.04
N ASP A 52 -4.66 8.18 8.30
CA ASP A 52 -5.56 7.09 8.69
C ASP A 52 -7.02 7.44 8.37
N LYS A 53 -7.44 8.70 8.54
CA LYS A 53 -8.75 9.22 8.12
C LYS A 53 -8.96 9.10 6.61
N ARG A 54 -8.04 9.60 5.79
CA ARG A 54 -8.12 9.46 4.32
C ARG A 54 -8.15 8.00 3.86
N ARG A 55 -7.46 7.10 4.57
CA ARG A 55 -7.49 5.65 4.28
C ARG A 55 -8.84 5.05 4.62
N TYR A 56 -9.41 5.43 5.76
CA TYR A 56 -10.73 4.98 6.18
C TYR A 56 -11.82 5.41 5.20
N GLU A 57 -11.82 6.67 4.77
CA GLU A 57 -12.78 7.21 3.79
C GLU A 57 -12.72 6.46 2.45
N LYS A 58 -11.51 6.17 1.95
CA LYS A 58 -11.32 5.47 0.66
C LYS A 58 -11.48 3.94 0.75
N MET A 59 -11.66 3.39 1.94
CA MET A 59 -11.71 1.95 2.11
C MET A 59 -13.00 1.35 1.55
N ASP A 60 -14.12 2.05 1.67
CA ASP A 60 -15.41 1.57 1.15
C ASP A 60 -15.42 1.46 -0.37
N GLU A 61 -14.96 2.49 -1.07
CA GLU A 61 -14.81 2.43 -2.53
C GLU A 61 -13.92 1.27 -2.98
N ARG A 62 -12.83 1.03 -2.24
CA ARG A 62 -11.90 -0.06 -2.57
C ARG A 62 -12.51 -1.43 -2.33
N ILE A 63 -13.24 -1.60 -1.23
CA ILE A 63 -13.95 -2.84 -0.92
C ILE A 63 -15.01 -3.10 -1.99
N LEU A 64 -15.83 -2.10 -2.31
CA LEU A 64 -16.88 -2.19 -3.33
C LEU A 64 -16.33 -2.62 -4.70
N ARG A 65 -15.24 -1.99 -5.16
CA ARG A 65 -14.59 -2.38 -6.44
C ARG A 65 -14.09 -3.82 -6.44
N LEU A 66 -13.58 -4.30 -5.30
CA LEU A 66 -13.11 -5.67 -5.18
C LEU A 66 -14.28 -6.67 -5.12
N GLU A 67 -15.39 -6.30 -4.48
CA GLU A 67 -16.62 -7.09 -4.44
C GLU A 67 -17.23 -7.23 -5.85
N GLN A 68 -17.33 -6.13 -6.61
CA GLN A 68 -17.76 -6.17 -8.02
C GLN A 68 -16.83 -7.06 -8.86
N ARG A 69 -15.51 -6.94 -8.68
CA ARG A 69 -14.56 -7.81 -9.37
C ARG A 69 -14.74 -9.29 -8.97
N LEU A 70 -15.01 -9.57 -7.70
CA LEU A 70 -15.26 -10.93 -7.23
C LEU A 70 -16.52 -11.51 -7.88
N GLU A 71 -17.58 -10.72 -8.00
CA GLU A 71 -18.84 -11.13 -8.63
C GLU A 71 -18.61 -11.53 -10.10
N THR A 72 -17.86 -10.72 -10.87
CA THR A 72 -17.51 -11.07 -12.25
C THR A 72 -16.71 -12.38 -12.36
N LEU A 73 -15.89 -12.69 -11.35
CA LEU A 73 -15.08 -13.91 -11.32
C LEU A 73 -15.83 -15.14 -10.83
N LYS A 74 -16.89 -14.98 -10.02
CA LYS A 74 -17.72 -16.11 -9.57
C LYS A 74 -18.53 -16.71 -10.70
N ASN A 75 -18.87 -15.90 -11.70
CA ASN A 75 -19.54 -16.35 -12.92
C ASN A 75 -18.60 -17.16 -13.84
N ASP A 76 -17.27 -17.04 -13.65
CA ASP A 76 -16.25 -17.78 -14.40
C ASP A 76 -15.61 -18.89 -13.54
N SER A 77 -16.12 -20.13 -13.66
CA SER A 77 -15.64 -21.30 -12.89
C SER A 77 -14.12 -21.56 -12.99
N ALA A 78 -13.50 -21.16 -14.11
CA ALA A 78 -12.05 -21.27 -14.35
C ALA A 78 -11.19 -20.38 -13.43
N LYS A 79 -11.76 -19.38 -12.75
CA LYS A 79 -11.02 -18.39 -11.95
C LYS A 79 -11.19 -18.56 -10.43
N SER A 80 -11.59 -19.75 -9.97
CA SER A 80 -11.90 -20.04 -8.57
C SER A 80 -10.76 -19.70 -7.59
N ALA A 81 -9.50 -19.95 -7.95
CA ALA A 81 -8.35 -19.59 -7.12
C ALA A 81 -8.15 -18.07 -7.00
N GLN A 82 -8.44 -17.33 -8.07
CA GLN A 82 -8.38 -15.86 -8.07
C GLN A 82 -9.52 -15.26 -7.24
N ALA A 83 -10.72 -15.82 -7.35
CA ALA A 83 -11.87 -15.45 -6.52
C ALA A 83 -11.56 -15.63 -5.02
N LYS A 84 -11.01 -16.78 -4.61
CA LYS A 84 -10.60 -17.02 -3.21
C LYS A 84 -9.55 -16.02 -2.71
N ARG A 85 -8.59 -15.62 -3.55
CA ARG A 85 -7.58 -14.60 -3.19
C ARG A 85 -8.21 -13.22 -3.02
N LEU A 86 -9.22 -12.90 -3.82
CA LEU A 86 -9.98 -11.64 -3.72
C LEU A 86 -10.84 -11.61 -2.46
N GLU A 87 -11.54 -12.70 -2.15
CA GLU A 87 -12.31 -12.83 -0.90
C GLU A 87 -11.45 -12.55 0.32
N LYS A 88 -10.30 -13.22 0.44
CA LYS A 88 -9.34 -12.97 1.53
C LYS A 88 -8.84 -11.53 1.57
N SER A 89 -8.73 -10.87 0.42
CA SER A 89 -8.27 -9.48 0.35
C SER A 89 -9.35 -8.50 0.78
N ILE A 90 -10.61 -8.76 0.43
CA ILE A 90 -11.78 -8.01 0.90
C ILE A 90 -11.92 -8.14 2.41
N GLU A 91 -11.82 -9.36 2.95
CA GLU A 91 -11.91 -9.62 4.38
C GLU A 91 -10.82 -8.86 5.17
N ARG A 92 -9.57 -8.91 4.71
CA ARG A 92 -8.48 -8.13 5.32
C ARG A 92 -8.74 -6.62 5.29
N LEU A 93 -9.32 -6.11 4.19
CA LEU A 93 -9.66 -4.69 4.09
C LEU A 93 -10.81 -4.31 5.04
N LYS A 94 -11.83 -5.17 5.18
CA LYS A 94 -12.93 -4.98 6.14
C LYS A 94 -12.39 -4.95 7.58
N ASN A 95 -11.55 -5.90 7.96
CA ASN A 95 -10.92 -5.92 9.28
C ASN A 95 -10.07 -4.67 9.52
N ARG A 96 -9.29 -4.26 8.51
CA ARG A 96 -8.49 -3.04 8.61
C ARG A 96 -9.34 -1.77 8.71
N LYS A 97 -10.49 -1.73 8.04
CA LYS A 97 -11.45 -0.63 8.17
C LYS A 97 -11.96 -0.53 9.60
N VAL A 98 -12.34 -1.66 10.22
CA VAL A 98 -12.80 -1.71 11.62
C VAL A 98 -11.69 -1.25 12.57
N GLU A 99 -10.44 -1.68 12.38
CA GLU A 99 -9.31 -1.20 13.18
C GLU A 99 -9.10 0.31 13.06
N LEU A 100 -9.17 0.85 11.85
CA LEU A 100 -9.04 2.29 11.61
C LEU A 100 -10.21 3.06 12.24
N GLN A 101 -11.42 2.52 12.14
CA GLN A 101 -12.60 3.11 12.76
C GLN A 101 -12.43 3.22 14.28
N LYS A 102 -11.98 2.15 14.94
CA LYS A 102 -11.71 2.15 16.39
C LYS A 102 -10.70 3.23 16.78
N ARG A 103 -9.56 3.28 16.08
CA ARG A 103 -8.52 4.29 16.34
C ARG A 103 -8.99 5.72 16.13
N LEU A 104 -9.79 5.95 15.08
CA LEU A 104 -10.32 7.28 14.76
C LEU A 104 -11.43 7.70 15.76
N LYS A 105 -12.19 6.75 16.31
CA LYS A 105 -13.14 7.02 17.40
C LYS A 105 -12.40 7.35 18.70
N GLU A 106 -11.39 6.55 19.06
CA GLU A 106 -10.54 6.79 20.24
C GLU A 106 -9.83 8.14 20.20
N SER A 107 -9.49 8.63 19.00
CA SER A 107 -8.89 9.96 18.80
C SER A 107 -9.91 11.10 18.66
N GLY A 108 -11.21 10.82 18.67
CA GLY A 108 -12.27 11.83 18.49
C GLY A 108 -12.45 12.37 17.06
N GLU A 109 -11.85 11.74 16.04
CA GLU A 109 -11.91 12.20 14.64
C GLU A 109 -13.20 11.85 13.92
N ILE A 110 -13.88 10.80 14.39
CA ILE A 110 -15.17 10.33 13.88
C ILE A 110 -16.07 9.96 15.07
N LYS A 111 -17.37 10.12 14.90
CA LYS A 111 -18.38 9.82 15.93
C LYS A 111 -18.81 8.35 15.90
#